data_AF-A0A432NAK0-F1
#
_entry.id   AF-A0A432NAK0-F1
#
_cell.length_a   1.000
_cell.length_b   1.000
_cell.length_c   1.000
_cell.angle_alpha   90.00
_cell.angle_beta   90.00
_cell.angle_gamma   90.00
#
_symmetry.space_group_name_H-M   'P 1'
#
loop_
_entity.id
_entity.type
_entity.pdbx_description
1 polymer ?
#
loop_
_entity_poly.entity_id
_entity_poly.type
_entity_poly.pdbx_seq_one_letter_code
_entity_poly.pdbx_strand_id
1 'polypeptide(L)'
;MTDNTPRMPVATRLRNNFLAGLIICAPIAITIWLTWTFIHWSDSWVRPYIPARWNPESYLNFAIPGFGLLIAVVLITVVGFLGKNLIGQSIVRFGESIVQRMPLVRTIYRSVKQIFETVLKEQANSFKKVGLIEYPGPGLWALIFIATDAKGEIASKFDAMGQDMVAVFLPPTPVPTAGFLIFVPREKIVMLDMSPEDAAKFLISGGLVAPEHKPADPKQKHLPRPKPVAVSKAD
;
A
#
# COMPACT_ATOMS: atom_id res chain seq x y z
N MET A 1 40.53 48.05 0.13
CA MET A 1 39.88 47.15 -0.85
C MET A 1 38.43 47.00 -0.44
N THR A 2 37.53 47.76 -1.05
CA THR A 2 36.10 47.75 -0.71
C THR A 2 35.43 46.58 -1.42
N ASP A 3 34.94 45.63 -0.63
CA ASP A 3 34.20 44.45 -1.10
C ASP A 3 32.80 44.87 -1.55
N ASN A 4 32.54 44.79 -2.85
CA ASN A 4 31.23 45.05 -3.44
C ASN A 4 30.43 43.74 -3.46
N THR A 5 29.76 43.42 -2.36
CA THR A 5 28.77 42.33 -2.34
C THR A 5 27.65 42.62 -3.34
N PRO A 6 27.38 41.73 -4.32
CA PRO A 6 26.31 41.95 -5.30
C PRO A 6 24.95 42.02 -4.61
N ARG A 7 24.28 43.18 -4.69
CA ARG A 7 22.91 43.33 -4.17
C ARG A 7 21.96 42.52 -5.05
N MET A 8 21.48 41.38 -4.54
CA MET A 8 20.49 40.56 -5.23
C MET A 8 19.27 41.42 -5.65
N PRO A 9 18.83 41.36 -6.92
CA PRO A 9 17.69 42.13 -7.42
C PRO A 9 16.43 41.91 -6.58
N VAL A 10 15.65 42.97 -6.35
CA VAL A 10 14.38 42.91 -5.61
C VAL A 10 13.41 41.89 -6.24
N ALA A 11 13.40 41.79 -7.57
CA ALA A 11 12.64 40.78 -8.29
C ALA A 11 13.00 39.34 -7.91
N THR A 12 14.30 39.06 -7.69
CA THR A 12 14.78 37.73 -7.27
C THR A 12 14.32 37.40 -5.85
N ARG A 13 14.30 38.40 -4.96
CA ARG A 13 13.80 38.24 -3.58
C ARG A 13 12.29 37.99 -3.57
N LEU A 14 11.51 38.74 -4.35
CA LEU A 14 10.07 38.56 -4.47
C LEU A 14 9.73 37.18 -5.05
N ARG A 15 10.43 36.75 -6.11
CA ARG A 15 10.27 35.43 -6.70
C ARG A 15 10.57 34.31 -5.70
N ASN A 16 11.69 34.41 -4.97
CA ASN A 16 12.07 33.38 -4.00
C ASN A 16 11.06 33.29 -2.84
N ASN A 17 10.54 34.43 -2.36
CA ASN A 17 9.51 34.46 -1.32
C ASN A 17 8.17 33.90 -1.83
N PHE A 18 7.77 34.21 -3.06
CA PHE A 18 6.58 33.63 -3.69
C PHE A 18 6.70 32.11 -3.85
N LEU A 19 7.84 31.61 -4.34
CA LEU A 19 8.10 30.18 -4.49
C LEU A 19 8.10 29.46 -3.13
N ALA A 20 8.71 30.05 -2.10
CA ALA A 20 8.67 29.51 -0.75
C ALA A 20 7.24 29.46 -0.20
N GLY A 21 6.46 30.53 -0.38
CA GLY A 21 5.05 30.56 0.00
C GLY A 21 4.21 29.52 -0.77
N LEU A 22 4.47 29.33 -2.07
CA LEU A 22 3.81 28.32 -2.87
C LEU A 22 4.11 26.91 -2.38
N ILE A 23 5.37 26.59 -2.05
CA ILE A 23 5.77 25.27 -1.54
C ILE A 23 5.08 24.97 -0.20
N ILE A 24 4.91 25.98 0.66
CA ILE A 24 4.23 25.84 1.96
C ILE A 24 2.71 25.67 1.78
N CYS A 25 2.08 26.47 0.91
CA CYS A 25 0.63 26.47 0.73
C CYS A 25 0.14 25.36 -0.21
N ALA A 26 0.95 24.88 -1.14
CA ALA A 26 0.54 23.91 -2.15
C ALA A 26 0.00 22.60 -1.54
N PRO A 27 0.65 21.96 -0.54
CA PRO A 27 0.11 20.74 0.08
C PRO A 27 -1.27 20.97 0.71
N ILE A 28 -1.48 22.11 1.36
CA ILE A 28 -2.77 22.46 1.99
C ILE A 28 -3.84 22.70 0.92
N ALA A 29 -3.52 23.46 -0.13
CA ALA A 29 -4.44 23.71 -1.22
C ALA A 29 -4.81 22.42 -1.97
N ILE A 30 -3.83 21.56 -2.25
CA ILE A 30 -4.05 20.26 -2.91
C ILE A 30 -4.91 19.34 -2.05
N THR A 31 -4.66 19.26 -0.74
CA THR A 31 -5.46 18.42 0.16
C THR A 31 -6.90 18.91 0.27
N ILE A 32 -7.14 20.23 0.41
CA ILE A 32 -8.48 20.82 0.40
C ILE A 32 -9.17 20.52 -0.93
N TRP A 33 -8.50 20.79 -2.05
CA TRP A 33 -9.05 20.57 -3.39
C TRP A 33 -9.41 19.09 -3.64
N LEU A 34 -8.52 18.17 -3.26
CA LEU A 34 -8.74 16.73 -3.43
C LEU A 34 -9.89 16.24 -2.56
N THR A 35 -9.94 16.67 -1.29
CA THR A 35 -11.01 16.30 -0.35
C THR A 35 -12.36 16.82 -0.85
N TRP A 36 -12.41 18.09 -1.28
CA TRP A 36 -13.61 18.71 -1.83
C TRP A 36 -14.10 17.99 -3.09
N THR A 37 -13.18 17.71 -4.03
CA THR A 37 -13.48 16.98 -5.27
C THR A 37 -14.01 15.58 -4.98
N PHE A 38 -13.38 14.85 -4.05
CA PHE A 38 -13.81 13.51 -3.67
C PHE A 38 -15.20 13.50 -3.04
N ILE A 39 -15.48 14.44 -2.13
CA ILE A 39 -16.80 14.59 -1.50
C ILE A 39 -17.87 14.86 -2.55
N HIS A 40 -17.66 15.82 -3.46
CA HIS A 40 -18.63 16.14 -4.50
C HIS A 40 -18.83 15.00 -5.49
N TRP A 41 -17.77 14.27 -5.84
CA TRP A 41 -17.86 13.10 -6.68
C TRP A 41 -18.71 12.00 -6.00
N SER A 42 -18.40 11.65 -4.74
CA SER A 42 -19.18 10.68 -3.96
C SER A 42 -20.64 11.08 -3.83
N ASP A 43 -20.89 12.35 -3.47
CA ASP A 43 -22.23 12.89 -3.34
C ASP A 43 -23.00 12.81 -4.67
N SER A 44 -22.37 13.12 -5.80
CA SER A 44 -22.98 13.01 -7.14
C SER A 44 -23.40 11.59 -7.50
N TRP A 45 -22.65 10.57 -7.06
CA TRP A 45 -23.02 9.16 -7.26
C TRP A 45 -24.20 8.73 -6.41
N VAL A 46 -24.29 9.23 -5.16
CA VAL A 46 -25.30 8.75 -4.20
C VAL A 46 -26.60 9.55 -4.30
N ARG A 47 -26.53 10.87 -4.54
CA ARG A 47 -27.69 11.77 -4.64
C ARG A 47 -28.83 11.24 -5.52
N PRO A 48 -28.59 10.69 -6.73
CA PRO A 48 -29.65 10.17 -7.59
C PRO A 48 -30.45 9.02 -6.97
N TYR A 49 -29.87 8.30 -6.02
CA TYR A 49 -30.50 7.16 -5.35
C TYR A 49 -31.18 7.53 -4.02
N ILE A 50 -31.03 8.77 -3.55
CA ILE A 50 -31.68 9.25 -2.32
C ILE A 50 -33.06 9.81 -2.70
N PRO A 51 -34.16 9.24 -2.18
CA PRO A 51 -35.50 9.83 -2.36
C PRO A 51 -35.53 11.26 -1.83
N ALA A 52 -36.23 12.18 -2.52
CA ALA A 52 -36.29 13.60 -2.15
C ALA A 52 -36.69 13.85 -0.68
N ARG A 53 -37.48 12.95 -0.09
CA ARG A 53 -37.91 13.01 1.33
C ARG A 53 -36.76 12.85 2.35
N TRP A 54 -35.66 12.23 1.95
CA TRP A 54 -34.47 12.02 2.80
C TRP A 54 -33.30 12.91 2.38
N ASN A 55 -33.50 13.80 1.42
CA ASN A 55 -32.50 14.77 1.05
C ASN A 55 -32.60 15.99 1.99
N PRO A 56 -31.61 16.24 2.87
CA PRO A 56 -31.63 17.41 3.76
C PRO A 56 -31.65 18.72 2.98
N GLU A 57 -31.18 18.74 1.73
CA GLU A 57 -31.25 19.91 0.82
C GLU A 57 -32.70 20.25 0.39
N SER A 58 -33.65 19.34 0.58
CA SER A 58 -35.08 19.63 0.37
C SER A 58 -35.70 20.42 1.53
N TYR A 59 -35.03 20.45 2.69
CA TYR A 59 -35.47 21.15 3.90
C TYR A 59 -34.53 22.30 4.29
N LEU A 60 -33.28 22.27 3.84
CA LEU A 60 -32.25 23.28 4.05
C LEU A 60 -31.85 23.86 2.68
N ASN A 61 -31.92 25.19 2.52
CA ASN A 61 -31.50 25.88 1.28
C ASN A 61 -29.97 25.84 1.02
N PHE A 62 -29.23 24.99 1.72
CA PHE A 62 -27.79 24.79 1.53
C PHE A 62 -27.46 23.30 1.45
N ALA A 63 -26.60 22.96 0.49
CA ALA A 63 -26.03 21.63 0.37
C ALA A 63 -25.15 21.32 1.57
N ILE A 64 -25.37 20.19 2.25
CA ILE A 64 -24.43 19.66 3.24
C ILE A 64 -23.43 18.77 2.49
N PRO A 65 -22.19 19.23 2.23
CA PRO A 65 -21.22 18.43 1.49
C PRO A 65 -20.86 17.18 2.30
N GLY A 66 -20.90 16.01 1.67
CA GLY A 66 -20.52 14.74 2.29
C GLY A 66 -21.67 13.93 2.89
N PHE A 67 -22.91 14.40 2.75
CA PHE A 67 -24.10 13.62 3.14
C PHE A 67 -24.24 12.33 2.32
N GLY A 68 -23.94 12.38 1.03
CA GLY A 68 -23.94 11.19 0.17
C GLY A 68 -22.84 10.21 0.57
N LEU A 69 -21.64 10.71 0.87
CA LEU A 69 -20.55 9.90 1.43
C LEU A 69 -20.96 9.19 2.73
N LEU A 70 -21.61 9.89 3.66
CA LEU A 70 -22.10 9.31 4.91
C LEU A 70 -23.11 8.18 4.64
N ILE A 71 -24.07 8.41 3.74
CA ILE A 71 -25.06 7.39 3.36
C ILE A 71 -24.38 6.18 2.73
N ALA A 72 -23.41 6.37 1.83
CA ALA A 72 -22.67 5.26 1.23
C ALA A 72 -21.95 4.42 2.28
N VAL A 73 -21.27 5.05 3.25
CA VAL A 73 -20.61 4.36 4.36
C VAL A 73 -21.62 3.55 5.19
N VAL A 74 -22.77 4.14 5.53
CA VAL A 74 -23.82 3.44 6.28
C VAL A 74 -24.35 2.25 5.50
N LEU A 75 -24.68 2.43 4.20
CA LEU A 75 -25.20 1.36 3.35
C LEU A 75 -24.19 0.21 3.19
N ILE A 76 -22.92 0.52 2.90
CA ILE A 76 -21.86 -0.48 2.78
C ILE A 76 -21.68 -1.23 4.12
N THR A 77 -21.73 -0.52 5.24
CA THR A 77 -21.64 -1.12 6.58
C THR A 77 -22.82 -2.06 6.85
N VAL A 78 -24.03 -1.65 6.50
CA VAL A 78 -25.24 -2.47 6.62
C VAL A 78 -25.13 -3.72 5.74
N VAL A 79 -24.73 -3.59 4.48
CA VAL A 79 -24.50 -4.73 3.58
C VAL A 79 -23.44 -5.69 4.16
N GLY A 80 -22.33 -5.15 4.67
CA GLY A 80 -21.28 -5.93 5.32
C GLY A 80 -21.76 -6.64 6.60
N PHE A 81 -22.60 -5.99 7.40
CA PHE A 81 -23.23 -6.58 8.58
C PHE A 81 -24.20 -7.71 8.21
N LEU A 82 -25.08 -7.48 7.22
CA LEU A 82 -25.97 -8.53 6.72
C LEU A 82 -25.17 -9.72 6.16
N GLY A 83 -24.07 -9.46 5.45
CA GLY A 83 -23.20 -10.50 4.90
C GLY A 83 -22.58 -11.43 5.95
N LYS A 84 -22.48 -11.00 7.22
CA LYS A 84 -22.01 -11.84 8.33
C LYS A 84 -23.10 -12.71 8.95
N ASN A 85 -24.38 -12.40 8.70
CA ASN A 85 -25.51 -13.15 9.23
C ASN A 85 -25.97 -14.23 8.24
N LEU A 86 -26.51 -15.35 8.75
CA LEU A 86 -26.94 -16.51 7.93
C LEU A 86 -27.95 -16.12 6.82
N ILE A 87 -28.88 -15.21 7.13
CA ILE A 87 -29.89 -14.71 6.19
C ILE A 87 -29.23 -13.87 5.09
N GLY A 88 -28.35 -12.93 5.44
CA GLY A 88 -27.71 -12.08 4.44
C GLY A 88 -26.72 -12.86 3.58
N GLN A 89 -26.03 -13.87 4.13
CA GLN A 89 -25.22 -14.79 3.35
C GLN A 89 -26.06 -15.56 2.32
N SER A 90 -27.30 -15.93 2.66
CA SER A 90 -28.23 -16.59 1.73
C SER A 90 -28.69 -15.65 0.61
N ILE A 91 -28.99 -14.38 0.91
CA ILE A 91 -29.35 -13.35 -0.08
C ILE A 91 -28.19 -13.11 -1.05
N VAL A 92 -26.96 -12.95 -0.54
CA VAL A 92 -25.76 -12.76 -1.36
C VAL A 92 -25.53 -13.96 -2.28
N ARG A 93 -25.63 -15.19 -1.76
CA ARG A 93 -25.50 -16.42 -2.56
C ARG A 93 -26.56 -16.53 -3.66
N PHE A 94 -27.79 -16.12 -3.37
CA PHE A 94 -28.86 -16.07 -4.37
C PHE A 94 -28.55 -15.07 -5.49
N GLY A 95 -28.14 -13.85 -5.14
CA GLY A 95 -27.71 -12.84 -6.11
C GLY A 95 -26.54 -13.31 -6.97
N GLU A 96 -25.53 -13.95 -6.35
CA GLU A 96 -24.42 -14.57 -7.07
C GLU A 96 -24.89 -15.67 -8.03
N SER A 97 -25.87 -16.50 -7.64
CA SER A 97 -26.42 -17.54 -8.51
C SER A 97 -27.03 -16.94 -9.78
N ILE A 98 -27.72 -15.80 -9.67
CA ILE A 98 -28.28 -15.08 -10.84
C ILE A 98 -27.15 -14.63 -11.76
N VAL A 99 -26.13 -13.94 -11.21
CA VAL A 99 -24.99 -13.45 -11.99
C VAL A 99 -24.24 -14.61 -12.67
N GLN A 100 -24.13 -15.76 -12.01
CA GLN A 100 -23.45 -16.94 -12.54
C GLN A 100 -24.16 -17.58 -13.75
N ARG A 101 -25.46 -17.33 -13.93
CA ARG A 101 -26.23 -17.80 -15.10
C ARG A 101 -25.96 -16.97 -16.36
N MET A 102 -25.33 -15.80 -16.24
CA MET A 102 -25.02 -14.94 -17.37
C MET A 102 -23.64 -15.30 -17.96
N PRO A 103 -23.55 -15.81 -19.20
CA PRO A 103 -22.33 -16.45 -19.73
C PRO A 103 -21.10 -15.53 -19.81
N LEU A 104 -21.28 -14.22 -19.98
CA LEU A 104 -20.19 -13.23 -20.00
C LEU A 104 -19.94 -12.58 -18.63
N VAL A 105 -21.01 -12.15 -17.95
CA VAL A 105 -20.92 -11.42 -16.68
C VAL A 105 -20.34 -12.31 -15.57
N ARG A 106 -20.64 -13.62 -15.58
CA ARG A 106 -20.12 -14.56 -14.58
C ARG A 106 -18.59 -14.59 -14.52
N THR A 107 -17.92 -14.48 -15.67
CA THR A 107 -16.46 -14.57 -15.76
C THR A 107 -15.84 -13.32 -15.15
N ILE A 108 -16.33 -12.14 -15.54
CA ILE A 108 -15.87 -10.84 -15.02
C ILE A 108 -16.10 -10.77 -13.51
N TYR A 109 -17.31 -11.11 -13.05
CA TYR A 109 -17.66 -11.09 -11.63
C TYR A 109 -16.76 -12.02 -10.81
N ARG A 110 -16.55 -13.27 -11.26
CA ARG A 110 -15.68 -14.23 -10.56
C ARG A 110 -14.24 -13.74 -10.48
N SER A 111 -13.67 -13.25 -11.58
CA SER A 111 -12.30 -12.72 -11.58
C SER A 111 -12.14 -11.54 -10.64
N VAL A 112 -13.07 -10.58 -10.69
CA VAL A 112 -13.06 -9.41 -9.80
C VAL A 112 -13.21 -9.84 -8.35
N LYS A 113 -14.19 -10.70 -8.04
CA LYS A 113 -14.41 -11.23 -6.68
C LYS A 113 -13.18 -11.97 -6.16
N GLN A 114 -12.55 -12.80 -6.98
CA GLN A 114 -11.34 -13.52 -6.62
C GLN A 114 -10.19 -12.58 -6.29
N ILE A 115 -9.99 -11.51 -7.06
CA ILE A 115 -8.96 -10.50 -6.77
C ILE A 115 -9.25 -9.85 -5.41
N PHE A 116 -10.49 -9.40 -5.16
CA PHE A 116 -10.85 -8.79 -3.88
C PHE A 116 -10.69 -9.75 -2.70
N GLU A 117 -11.17 -10.99 -2.81
CA GLU A 117 -11.02 -12.01 -1.76
C GLU A 117 -9.56 -12.34 -1.49
N THR A 118 -8.73 -12.40 -2.54
CA THR A 118 -7.29 -12.67 -2.42
C THR A 118 -6.60 -11.50 -1.74
N VAL A 119 -6.82 -10.26 -2.20
CA VAL A 119 -6.22 -9.06 -1.59
C VAL A 119 -6.63 -8.89 -0.14
N LEU A 120 -7.91 -9.10 0.21
CA LEU A 120 -8.40 -9.00 1.59
C LEU A 120 -7.82 -10.09 2.50
N LYS A 121 -7.67 -11.33 2.00
CA LYS A 121 -7.03 -12.42 2.75
C LYS A 121 -5.52 -12.21 2.87
N GLU A 122 -4.89 -11.70 1.83
CA GLU A 122 -3.45 -11.41 1.78
C GLU A 122 -3.09 -10.17 2.62
N GLN A 123 -3.94 -9.15 2.74
CA GLN A 123 -3.67 -7.99 3.61
C GLN A 123 -3.46 -8.37 5.09
N ALA A 124 -3.89 -9.57 5.49
CA ALA A 124 -3.57 -10.15 6.79
C ALA A 124 -2.11 -10.63 6.93
N ASN A 125 -1.40 -11.01 5.85
CA ASN A 125 -0.06 -11.61 5.90
C ASN A 125 0.99 -11.10 4.89
N SER A 126 0.60 -10.43 3.79
CA SER A 126 1.48 -10.03 2.69
C SER A 126 1.86 -8.54 2.77
N PHE A 127 3.11 -8.23 2.41
CA PHE A 127 3.71 -6.87 2.41
C PHE A 127 3.91 -6.19 3.77
N LYS A 128 3.77 -6.91 4.88
CA LYS A 128 3.98 -6.35 6.23
C LYS A 128 5.44 -6.18 6.61
N LYS A 129 6.36 -6.76 5.84
CA LYS A 129 7.79 -6.82 6.20
C LYS A 129 8.65 -6.32 5.05
N VAL A 130 9.70 -5.63 5.42
CA VAL A 130 10.71 -5.07 4.53
C VAL A 130 12.02 -5.78 4.80
N GLY A 131 12.83 -5.98 3.78
CA GLY A 131 14.14 -6.57 3.92
C GLY A 131 15.15 -6.00 2.93
N LEU A 132 16.40 -6.39 3.13
CA LEU A 132 17.48 -6.19 2.18
C LEU A 132 17.92 -7.54 1.61
N ILE A 133 18.24 -7.56 0.33
CA ILE A 133 18.85 -8.69 -0.37
C ILE A 133 20.08 -8.22 -1.12
N GLU A 134 21.04 -9.11 -1.35
CA GLU A 134 22.15 -8.84 -2.27
C GLU A 134 21.66 -8.98 -3.72
N TYR A 135 21.62 -7.86 -4.46
CA TYR A 135 21.18 -7.78 -5.85
C TYR A 135 21.73 -6.51 -6.52
N PRO A 136 22.19 -6.56 -7.80
CA PRO A 136 22.25 -7.73 -8.68
C PRO A 136 23.48 -8.63 -8.48
N GLY A 137 24.39 -8.27 -7.57
CA GLY A 137 25.60 -9.03 -7.31
C GLY A 137 26.14 -8.86 -5.89
N PRO A 138 27.20 -9.60 -5.53
CA PRO A 138 27.75 -9.59 -4.17
C PRO A 138 28.15 -8.18 -3.73
N GLY A 139 27.77 -7.80 -2.51
CA GLY A 139 28.05 -6.49 -1.93
C GLY A 139 27.15 -5.34 -2.40
N LEU A 140 26.25 -5.57 -3.36
CA LEU A 140 25.21 -4.61 -3.77
C LEU A 140 23.90 -4.98 -3.09
N TRP A 141 23.29 -4.04 -2.36
CA TRP A 141 22.10 -4.30 -1.56
C TRP A 141 20.87 -3.59 -2.14
N ALA A 142 19.78 -4.33 -2.23
CA ALA A 142 18.50 -3.82 -2.68
C ALA A 142 17.44 -3.96 -1.59
N LEU A 143 16.64 -2.92 -1.41
CA LEU A 143 15.49 -2.93 -0.52
C LEU A 143 14.31 -3.62 -1.21
N ILE A 144 13.70 -4.58 -0.51
CA ILE A 144 12.59 -5.37 -1.01
C ILE A 144 11.42 -5.38 -0.02
N PHE A 145 10.23 -5.60 -0.57
CA PHE A 145 9.03 -5.88 0.22
C PHE A 145 8.73 -7.38 0.18
N ILE A 146 8.51 -7.98 1.34
CA ILE A 146 8.23 -9.41 1.43
C ILE A 146 6.75 -9.62 1.16
N ALA A 147 6.44 -10.29 0.05
CA ALA A 147 5.07 -10.54 -0.36
C ALA A 147 4.52 -11.76 0.38
N THR A 148 5.01 -12.96 0.09
CA THR A 148 4.49 -14.22 0.65
C THR A 148 5.56 -15.31 0.57
N ASP A 149 5.36 -16.41 1.28
CA ASP A 149 6.08 -17.64 0.97
C ASP A 149 5.73 -18.11 -0.45
N ALA A 150 6.64 -18.83 -1.11
CA ALA A 150 6.35 -19.46 -2.39
C ALA A 150 5.12 -20.37 -2.25
N LYS A 151 4.21 -20.35 -3.24
CA LYS A 151 2.97 -21.12 -3.23
C LYS A 151 2.78 -21.86 -4.57
N GLY A 152 1.96 -22.92 -4.56
CA GLY A 152 1.56 -23.65 -5.76
C GLY A 152 2.71 -24.42 -6.41
N GLU A 153 2.71 -24.48 -7.75
CA GLU A 153 3.73 -25.19 -8.53
C GLU A 153 5.16 -24.71 -8.23
N ILE A 154 5.32 -23.40 -8.03
CA ILE A 154 6.63 -22.78 -7.74
C ILE A 154 7.19 -23.32 -6.42
N ALA A 155 6.35 -23.42 -5.39
CA ALA A 155 6.74 -24.02 -4.10
C ALA A 155 7.14 -25.49 -4.28
N SER A 156 6.32 -26.29 -4.97
CA SER A 156 6.64 -27.70 -5.22
C SER A 156 7.99 -27.91 -5.91
N LYS A 157 8.37 -27.02 -6.84
CA LYS A 157 9.68 -27.08 -7.49
C LYS A 157 10.82 -26.71 -6.54
N PHE A 158 10.66 -25.67 -5.72
CA PHE A 158 11.67 -25.29 -4.73
C PHE A 158 11.83 -26.33 -3.63
N ASP A 159 10.73 -26.92 -3.14
CA ASP A 159 10.75 -28.00 -2.16
C ASP A 159 11.49 -29.24 -2.68
N ALA A 160 11.27 -29.60 -3.95
CA ALA A 160 12.00 -30.68 -4.60
C ALA A 160 13.51 -30.40 -4.74
N MET A 161 13.91 -29.13 -4.74
CA MET A 161 15.30 -28.68 -4.71
C MET A 161 15.83 -28.47 -3.28
N GLY A 162 15.00 -28.68 -2.25
CA GLY A 162 15.35 -28.45 -0.85
C GLY A 162 15.59 -26.97 -0.50
N GLN A 163 14.90 -26.04 -1.18
CA GLN A 163 15.10 -24.60 -1.01
C GLN A 163 13.86 -23.93 -0.37
N ASP A 164 14.03 -23.31 0.80
CA ASP A 164 13.00 -22.43 1.38
C ASP A 164 13.07 -21.04 0.74
N MET A 165 12.20 -20.83 -0.24
CA MET A 165 12.17 -19.62 -1.06
C MET A 165 10.98 -18.72 -0.70
N VAL A 166 11.26 -17.42 -0.60
CA VAL A 166 10.27 -16.39 -0.31
C VAL A 166 10.08 -15.51 -1.53
N ALA A 167 8.82 -15.20 -1.86
CA ALA A 167 8.47 -14.25 -2.89
C ALA A 167 8.67 -12.83 -2.35
N VAL A 168 9.59 -12.08 -2.96
CA VAL A 168 9.88 -10.70 -2.64
C VAL A 168 9.63 -9.80 -3.84
N PHE A 169 9.18 -8.59 -3.58
CA PHE A 169 8.97 -7.56 -4.57
C PHE A 169 10.12 -6.56 -4.52
N LEU A 170 10.82 -6.41 -5.64
CA LEU A 170 11.90 -5.46 -5.84
C LEU A 170 11.40 -4.27 -6.66
N PRO A 171 11.09 -3.12 -6.03
CA PRO A 171 10.64 -1.92 -6.73
C PRO A 171 11.79 -1.12 -7.34
N PRO A 172 11.56 -0.43 -8.48
CA PRO A 172 12.45 0.62 -8.93
C PRO A 172 12.21 1.91 -8.13
N THR A 173 13.24 2.74 -8.07
CA THR A 173 13.15 4.10 -7.55
C THR A 173 12.88 5.08 -8.72
N PRO A 174 12.01 6.09 -8.59
CA PRO A 174 11.23 6.48 -7.41
C PRO A 174 9.79 5.92 -7.38
N VAL A 175 9.43 4.99 -8.28
CA VAL A 175 8.04 4.54 -8.47
C VAL A 175 7.86 3.13 -7.88
N PRO A 176 7.43 2.99 -6.60
CA PRO A 176 7.36 1.69 -5.92
C PRO A 176 6.15 0.84 -6.33
N THR A 177 5.32 1.32 -7.25
CA THR A 177 4.13 0.59 -7.74
C THR A 177 4.46 -0.41 -8.84
N ALA A 178 5.63 -0.31 -9.45
CA ALA A 178 6.16 -1.27 -10.42
C ALA A 178 7.33 -2.04 -9.80
N GLY A 179 7.76 -3.14 -10.40
CA GLY A 179 8.89 -3.90 -9.89
C GLY A 179 8.95 -5.34 -10.37
N PHE A 180 9.94 -6.05 -9.87
CA PHE A 180 10.16 -7.46 -10.17
C PHE A 180 9.67 -8.33 -9.01
N LEU A 181 8.97 -9.40 -9.34
CA LEU A 181 8.76 -10.50 -8.41
C LEU A 181 9.99 -11.42 -8.49
N ILE A 182 10.69 -11.56 -7.37
CA ILE A 182 11.91 -12.38 -7.27
C ILE A 182 11.70 -13.40 -6.15
N PHE A 183 12.18 -14.63 -6.35
CA PHE A 183 12.23 -15.64 -5.29
C PHE A 183 13.64 -15.67 -4.71
N VAL A 184 13.75 -15.49 -3.41
CA VAL A 184 15.04 -15.42 -2.70
C VAL A 184 15.03 -16.43 -1.55
N PRO A 185 16.14 -17.16 -1.30
CA PRO A 185 16.23 -18.03 -0.14
C PRO A 185 16.01 -17.22 1.14
N ARG A 186 15.17 -17.70 2.05
CA ARG A 186 14.81 -16.95 3.27
C ARG A 186 16.04 -16.49 4.07
N GLU A 187 17.05 -17.34 4.13
CA GLU A 187 18.30 -17.10 4.86
C GLU A 187 19.14 -15.95 4.29
N LYS A 188 18.93 -15.57 3.02
CA LYS A 188 19.63 -14.46 2.37
C LYS A 188 18.92 -13.11 2.53
N ILE A 189 17.80 -13.08 3.25
CA ILE A 189 17.02 -11.86 3.47
C ILE A 189 17.40 -11.27 4.83
N VAL A 190 17.93 -10.05 4.82
CA VAL A 190 18.14 -9.27 6.04
C VAL A 190 16.86 -8.52 6.36
N MET A 191 16.12 -8.97 7.37
CA MET A 191 14.87 -8.34 7.80
C MET A 191 15.14 -6.95 8.38
N LEU A 192 14.30 -5.97 8.03
CA LEU A 192 14.33 -4.63 8.59
C LEU A 192 13.15 -4.42 9.55
N ASP A 193 13.37 -3.59 10.57
CA ASP A 193 12.34 -3.25 11.58
C ASP A 193 11.41 -2.11 11.12
N MET A 194 11.70 -1.46 9.99
CA MET A 194 10.91 -0.33 9.50
C MET A 194 9.56 -0.78 8.91
N SER A 195 8.58 0.13 8.97
CA SER A 195 7.28 -0.09 8.35
C SER A 195 7.40 -0.11 6.81
N PRO A 196 6.52 -0.84 6.10
CA PRO A 196 6.44 -0.78 4.65
C PRO A 196 6.22 0.66 4.13
N GLU A 197 5.46 1.46 4.85
CA GLU A 197 5.21 2.86 4.52
C GLU A 197 6.49 3.70 4.57
N ASP A 198 7.33 3.49 5.58
CA ASP A 198 8.59 4.21 5.70
C ASP A 198 9.62 3.75 4.67
N ALA A 199 9.66 2.46 4.36
CA ALA A 199 10.46 1.94 3.27
C ALA A 199 10.03 2.51 1.90
N ALA A 200 8.72 2.66 1.67
CA ALA A 200 8.20 3.28 0.46
C ALA A 200 8.59 4.77 0.37
N LYS A 201 8.50 5.53 1.47
CA LYS A 201 8.99 6.92 1.51
C LYS A 201 10.49 7.00 1.21
N PHE A 202 11.29 6.11 1.81
CA PHE A 202 12.73 6.05 1.59
C PHE A 202 13.04 5.80 0.11
N LEU A 203 12.39 4.81 -0.51
CA LEU A 203 12.52 4.52 -1.94
C LEU A 203 12.09 5.70 -2.83
N ILE A 204 10.89 6.27 -2.62
CA ILE A 204 10.37 7.38 -3.45
C ILE A 204 11.31 8.59 -3.38
N SER A 205 11.90 8.84 -2.21
CA SER A 205 12.85 9.94 -2.01
C SER A 205 14.23 9.70 -2.59
N GLY A 206 14.51 8.52 -3.17
CA GLY A 206 15.85 8.14 -3.63
C GLY A 206 16.85 7.95 -2.50
N GLY A 207 16.37 7.58 -1.31
CA GLY A 207 17.20 7.39 -0.12
C GLY A 207 17.44 8.65 0.72
N LEU A 208 16.80 9.77 0.39
CA LEU A 208 16.98 11.04 1.12
C LEU A 208 16.18 11.12 2.42
N VAL A 209 15.08 10.39 2.54
CA VAL A 209 14.17 10.43 3.69
C VAL A 209 14.16 9.07 4.40
N ALA A 210 15.11 8.87 5.32
CA ALA A 210 15.20 7.66 6.13
C ALA A 210 14.30 7.76 7.39
N PRO A 211 13.59 6.70 7.77
CA PRO A 211 12.89 6.67 9.06
C PRO A 211 13.88 6.74 10.23
N GLU A 212 13.47 7.36 11.34
CA GLU A 212 14.24 7.33 12.57
C GLU A 212 14.39 5.89 13.08
N HIS A 213 15.62 5.38 13.11
CA HIS A 213 15.91 4.06 13.68
C HIS A 213 16.19 4.20 15.18
N LYS A 214 15.26 3.73 16.01
CA LYS A 214 15.54 3.51 17.44
C LYS A 214 16.11 2.10 17.58
N PRO A 215 17.42 1.93 17.88
CA PRO A 215 18.01 0.61 18.02
C PRO A 215 17.31 -0.15 19.15
N ALA A 216 17.03 -1.44 18.90
CA ALA A 216 16.57 -2.35 19.94
C ALA A 216 17.61 -2.43 21.08
N ASP A 217 17.12 -2.56 22.32
CA ASP A 217 17.91 -2.58 23.56
C ASP A 217 19.17 -3.47 23.39
N PRO A 218 20.40 -2.96 23.65
CA PRO A 218 21.65 -3.68 23.44
C PRO A 218 21.77 -5.07 24.11
N LYS A 219 20.85 -5.44 24.99
CA LYS A 219 20.78 -6.77 25.61
C LYS A 219 20.46 -7.93 24.65
N GLN A 220 19.92 -7.67 23.45
CA GLN A 220 19.64 -8.73 22.46
C GLN A 220 20.85 -9.10 21.55
N LYS A 221 21.96 -8.35 21.58
CA LYS A 221 23.14 -8.60 20.73
C LYS A 221 23.98 -9.84 21.09
N HIS A 222 23.66 -10.54 22.19
CA HIS A 222 24.47 -11.65 22.73
C HIS A 222 24.00 -13.06 22.38
N LEU A 223 23.10 -13.25 21.41
CA LEU A 223 22.86 -14.59 20.88
C LEU A 223 24.09 -15.05 20.08
N PRO A 224 24.80 -16.10 20.51
CA PRO A 224 26.00 -16.57 19.83
C PRO A 224 25.66 -16.99 18.41
N ARG A 225 26.45 -16.53 17.43
CA ARG A 225 26.36 -17.06 16.05
C ARG A 225 26.49 -18.59 16.10
N PRO A 226 25.60 -19.37 15.47
CA PRO A 226 25.77 -20.80 15.39
C PRO A 226 27.10 -21.10 14.69
N LYS A 227 27.95 -21.92 15.33
CA LYS A 227 29.25 -22.32 14.78
C LYS A 227 29.01 -23.09 13.47
N PRO A 228 29.86 -22.91 12.44
CA PRO A 228 29.79 -23.74 11.24
C PRO A 228 29.92 -25.21 11.63
N VAL A 229 28.96 -26.03 11.23
CA VAL A 229 29.04 -27.48 11.39
C VAL A 229 30.16 -27.96 10.47
N ALA A 230 31.26 -28.43 11.05
CA ALA A 230 32.32 -29.09 10.30
C ALA A 230 31.75 -30.37 9.69
N VAL A 231 31.67 -30.42 8.37
CA VAL A 231 31.34 -31.65 7.64
C VAL A 231 32.52 -32.60 7.85
N SER A 232 32.32 -33.61 8.69
CA SER A 232 33.25 -34.73 8.83
C SER A 232 33.34 -35.43 7.49
N LYS A 233 34.51 -35.40 6.87
CA LYS A 233 34.86 -36.38 5.84
C LYS A 233 34.83 -37.75 6.52
N ALA A 234 34.01 -38.65 6.00
CA ALA A 234 34.13 -40.07 6.29
C ALA A 234 34.69 -40.72 5.02
N ASP A 235 35.83 -41.37 5.21
CA ASP A 235 36.42 -42.36 4.31
C ASP A 235 35.54 -43.61 4.18
#